data_AF-A0A3S1HAV6-F1
#
_entry.id   AF-A0A3S1HAV6-F1
#
_cell.length_a   1.000
_cell.length_b   1.000
_cell.length_c   1.000
_cell.angle_alpha   90.00
_cell.angle_beta   90.00
_cell.angle_gamma   90.00
#
_symmetry.space_group_name_H-M   'P 1'
#
loop_
_entity.id
_entity.type
_entity.pdbx_description
1 polymer ?
#
loop_
_entity_poly.entity_id
_entity_poly.type
_entity_poly.pdbx_seq_one_letter_code
_entity_poly.pdbx_strand_id
1 'polypeptide(L)'
;MLQLMTHHVGRTDMNKLIMNYLVTEGFKEAAEKFSAESGVEPSVNLDTLDDRIRIRQAVMDGRIMEAVSIINSLYPELLDNDRYLFFRLQQQHLIELIKRKELEPALEFAQNKLSERVEENPNVLPELEKTLALLAFEKPEMS
;
A
#
# COMPACT_ATOMS: atom_id res chain seq x y z
N MET A 1 35.49 -29.02 -7.15
CA MET A 1 35.42 -27.57 -7.42
C MET A 1 34.13 -27.35 -8.22
N LEU A 2 33.07 -26.86 -7.57
CA LEU A 2 31.77 -26.67 -8.21
C LEU A 2 31.90 -25.53 -9.22
N GLN A 3 31.77 -25.84 -10.52
CA GLN A 3 31.53 -24.86 -11.56
C GLN A 3 30.17 -24.22 -11.25
N LEU A 4 30.20 -23.03 -10.66
CA LEU A 4 29.06 -22.12 -10.73
C LEU A 4 28.88 -21.80 -12.22
N MET A 5 27.94 -22.50 -12.86
CA MET A 5 27.49 -22.16 -14.21
C MET A 5 27.05 -20.69 -14.16
N THR A 6 27.83 -19.82 -14.79
CA THR A 6 27.42 -18.46 -15.09
C THR A 6 26.28 -18.57 -16.10
N HIS A 7 25.06 -18.75 -15.61
CA HIS A 7 23.86 -18.66 -16.43
C HIS A 7 23.80 -17.26 -16.99
N HIS A 8 24.21 -17.12 -18.26
CA HIS A 8 24.16 -15.85 -18.95
C HIS A 8 22.68 -15.53 -19.19
N VAL A 9 22.13 -14.58 -18.43
CA VAL A 9 20.77 -14.09 -18.65
C VAL A 9 20.76 -13.39 -20.01
N GLY A 10 19.93 -13.89 -20.92
CA GLY A 10 19.79 -13.31 -22.25
C GLY A 10 19.23 -11.89 -22.16
N ARG A 11 19.63 -11.01 -23.09
CA ARG A 11 19.15 -9.62 -23.15
C ARG A 11 17.62 -9.54 -23.15
N THR A 12 16.95 -10.45 -23.85
CA THR A 12 15.49 -10.53 -23.89
C THR A 12 14.89 -10.80 -22.51
N ASP A 13 15.47 -11.71 -21.74
CA ASP A 13 14.99 -12.05 -20.39
C ASP A 13 15.25 -10.90 -19.42
N MET A 14 16.41 -10.25 -19.54
CA MET A 14 16.71 -9.04 -18.78
C MET A 14 15.71 -7.92 -19.08
N ASN A 15 15.38 -7.68 -20.35
CA ASN A 15 14.43 -6.64 -20.72
C ASN A 15 13.02 -6.96 -20.18
N LYS A 16 12.60 -8.22 -20.17
CA LYS A 16 11.33 -8.63 -19.55
C LYS A 16 11.32 -8.37 -18.04
N LEU A 17 12.43 -8.66 -17.34
CA LEU A 17 12.56 -8.38 -15.91
C LEU A 17 12.50 -6.89 -15.61
N ILE A 18 13.20 -6.07 -16.41
CA ILE A 18 13.15 -4.60 -16.28
C ILE A 18 11.72 -4.11 -16.51
N MET A 19 11.06 -4.54 -17.60
CA MET A 19 9.68 -4.16 -17.88
C MET A 19 8.74 -4.55 -16.73
N ASN A 20 8.86 -5.77 -16.22
CA ASN A 20 8.05 -6.25 -15.10
C ASN A 20 8.26 -5.39 -13.85
N TYR A 21 9.51 -5.02 -13.54
CA TYR A 21 9.82 -4.13 -12.43
C TYR A 21 9.19 -2.74 -12.61
N LEU A 22 9.39 -2.12 -13.77
CA LEU A 22 8.83 -0.79 -14.07
C LEU A 22 7.30 -0.76 -13.94
N VAL A 23 6.64 -1.80 -14.45
CA VAL A 23 5.19 -1.95 -14.31
C VAL A 23 4.80 -2.16 -12.84
N THR A 24 5.45 -3.07 -12.14
CA THR A 24 5.09 -3.43 -10.75
C THR A 24 5.22 -2.25 -9.80
N GLU A 25 6.30 -1.48 -9.91
CA GLU A 25 6.55 -0.27 -9.09
C GLU A 25 5.74 0.96 -9.55
N GLY A 26 5.00 0.85 -10.66
CA GLY A 26 4.17 1.93 -11.19
C GLY A 26 4.99 3.05 -11.86
N PHE A 27 6.17 2.75 -12.40
CA PHE A 27 6.97 3.70 -13.16
C PHE A 27 6.46 3.82 -14.60
N LYS A 28 5.26 4.39 -14.78
CA LYS A 28 4.54 4.46 -16.06
C LYS A 28 5.41 5.03 -17.20
N GLU A 29 5.92 6.25 -17.02
CA GLU A 29 6.71 6.93 -18.05
C GLU A 29 7.97 6.14 -18.44
N ALA A 30 8.64 5.53 -17.46
CA ALA A 30 9.80 4.69 -17.71
C ALA A 30 9.41 3.41 -18.46
N ALA A 31 8.28 2.77 -18.11
CA ALA A 31 7.77 1.60 -18.81
C ALA A 31 7.41 1.91 -20.26
N GLU A 32 6.77 3.06 -20.54
CA GLU A 32 6.43 3.51 -21.90
C GLU A 32 7.69 3.72 -22.75
N LYS A 33 8.65 4.50 -22.23
CA LYS A 33 9.93 4.75 -22.91
C LYS A 33 10.71 3.46 -23.12
N PHE A 34 10.78 2.60 -22.11
CA PHE A 34 11.46 1.32 -22.19
C PHE A 34 10.81 0.38 -23.20
N SER A 35 9.48 0.38 -23.31
CA SER A 35 8.76 -0.40 -24.31
C SER A 35 9.12 0.06 -25.72
N ALA A 36 9.08 1.37 -25.97
CA ALA A 36 9.42 1.96 -27.27
C ALA A 36 10.88 1.67 -27.70
N GLU A 37 11.82 1.65 -26.76
CA GLU A 37 13.25 1.39 -27.06
C GLU A 37 13.60 -0.09 -27.15
N SER A 38 13.01 -0.94 -26.29
CA SER A 38 13.38 -2.35 -26.18
C SER A 38 12.52 -3.29 -27.03
N GLY A 39 11.35 -2.81 -27.50
CA GLY A 39 10.33 -3.62 -28.17
C GLY A 39 9.63 -4.64 -27.26
N VAL A 40 9.87 -4.57 -25.94
CA VAL A 40 9.17 -5.42 -24.97
C VAL A 40 7.84 -4.77 -24.62
N GLU A 41 6.77 -5.51 -24.84
CA GLU A 41 5.42 -5.08 -24.46
C GLU A 41 5.18 -5.32 -22.96
N PRO A 42 4.50 -4.39 -22.27
CA PRO A 42 4.10 -4.56 -20.88
C PRO A 42 3.02 -5.66 -20.75
N SER A 43 3.04 -6.39 -19.63
CA SER A 43 2.07 -7.47 -19.36
C SER A 43 0.67 -6.98 -18.98
N VAL A 44 0.52 -5.67 -18.76
CA VAL A 44 -0.73 -5.02 -18.36
C VAL A 44 -0.89 -3.72 -19.13
N ASN A 45 -2.12 -3.22 -19.22
CA ASN A 45 -2.36 -1.88 -19.76
C ASN A 45 -1.68 -0.83 -18.85
N LEU A 46 -0.78 -0.03 -19.41
CA LEU A 46 -0.05 1.00 -18.67
C LEU A 46 -0.94 2.11 -18.09
N ASP A 47 -2.14 2.32 -18.63
CA ASP A 47 -3.10 3.28 -18.07
C ASP A 47 -3.62 2.86 -16.69
N THR A 48 -3.64 1.55 -16.41
CA THR A 48 -4.00 1.04 -15.07
C THR A 48 -2.96 1.40 -14.00
N LEU A 49 -1.77 1.87 -14.38
CA LEU A 49 -0.77 2.33 -13.43
C LEU A 49 -1.17 3.66 -12.82
N ASP A 50 -1.91 4.52 -13.53
CA ASP A 50 -2.32 5.83 -13.01
C ASP A 50 -3.17 5.68 -11.75
N ASP A 51 -4.09 4.72 -11.76
CA ASP A 51 -4.91 4.37 -10.60
C ASP A 51 -4.06 3.90 -9.41
N ARG A 52 -3.10 3.00 -9.66
CA ARG A 52 -2.18 2.52 -8.60
C ARG A 52 -1.31 3.63 -8.05
N ILE A 53 -0.79 4.50 -8.92
CA ILE A 53 0.01 5.66 -8.55
C ILE A 53 -0.82 6.60 -7.67
N ARG A 54 -2.07 6.86 -8.04
CA ARG A 54 -2.99 7.72 -7.27
C ARG A 54 -3.30 7.14 -5.89
N ILE A 55 -3.61 5.84 -5.80
CA ILE A 55 -3.84 5.16 -4.51
C ILE A 55 -2.57 5.25 -3.65
N ARG A 56 -1.40 4.92 -4.20
CA ARG A 56 -0.12 4.98 -3.49
C ARG A 56 0.16 6.40 -2.98
N GLN A 57 -0.05 7.42 -3.80
CA GLN A 57 0.18 8.81 -3.41
C GLN A 57 -0.74 9.23 -2.27
N ALA A 58 -2.03 8.87 -2.33
CA ALA A 58 -2.97 9.14 -1.24
C ALA A 58 -2.53 8.46 0.08
N VAL A 59 -2.02 7.23 0.01
CA VAL A 59 -1.47 6.53 1.20
C VAL A 59 -0.21 7.24 1.73
N MET A 60 0.74 7.57 0.86
CA MET A 60 2.00 8.24 1.24
C MET A 60 1.77 9.62 1.86
N ASP A 61 0.75 10.34 1.40
CA ASP A 61 0.38 11.65 1.92
C ASP A 61 -0.53 11.58 3.17
N GLY A 62 -0.82 10.37 3.69
CA GLY A 62 -1.68 10.18 4.85
C GLY A 62 -3.18 10.42 4.58
N ARG A 63 -3.59 10.54 3.31
CA ARG A 63 -5.01 10.68 2.90
C ARG A 63 -5.66 9.29 2.76
N ILE A 64 -5.68 8.54 3.86
CA ILE A 64 -6.05 7.12 3.83
C ILE A 64 -7.52 6.88 3.44
N MET A 65 -8.43 7.73 3.92
CA MET A 65 -9.86 7.61 3.56
C MET A 65 -10.10 7.89 2.06
N GLU A 66 -9.30 8.77 1.46
CA GLU A 66 -9.32 8.98 0.01
C GLU A 66 -8.83 7.72 -0.73
N ALA A 67 -7.72 7.13 -0.27
CA ALA A 67 -7.20 5.89 -0.85
C ALA A 67 -8.23 4.75 -0.78
N VAL A 68 -8.90 4.56 0.37
CA VAL A 68 -9.98 3.58 0.54
C VAL A 68 -11.14 3.85 -0.42
N SER A 69 -11.55 5.11 -0.58
CA SER A 69 -12.62 5.48 -1.51
C SER A 69 -12.24 5.15 -2.97
N ILE A 70 -11.00 5.41 -3.37
CA ILE A 70 -10.52 5.09 -4.72
C ILE A 70 -10.49 3.58 -4.92
N ILE A 71 -9.96 2.83 -3.94
CA ILE A 71 -9.92 1.37 -3.98
C ILE A 71 -11.32 0.79 -4.14
N ASN A 72 -12.29 1.20 -3.32
CA ASN A 72 -13.66 0.68 -3.41
C ASN A 72 -14.38 1.08 -4.71
N SER A 73 -13.99 2.21 -5.32
CA SER A 73 -14.54 2.62 -6.62
C SER A 73 -13.99 1.80 -7.79
N LEU A 74 -12.72 1.39 -7.73
CA LEU A 74 -12.05 0.68 -8.82
C LEU A 74 -12.11 -0.85 -8.64
N TYR A 75 -12.05 -1.31 -7.39
CA TYR A 75 -11.99 -2.71 -6.98
C TYR A 75 -12.91 -2.95 -5.77
N PRO A 76 -14.24 -2.94 -5.96
CA PRO A 76 -15.22 -2.94 -4.87
C PRO A 76 -15.06 -4.09 -3.85
N GLU A 77 -14.63 -5.26 -4.31
CA GLU A 77 -14.52 -6.45 -3.47
C GLU A 77 -13.14 -6.63 -2.82
N LEU A 78 -12.16 -5.76 -3.13
CA LEU A 78 -10.77 -5.97 -2.69
C LEU A 78 -10.65 -5.96 -1.17
N LEU A 79 -11.24 -4.95 -0.53
CA LEU A 79 -11.16 -4.77 0.93
C LEU A 79 -12.10 -5.69 1.70
N ASP A 80 -13.15 -6.18 1.04
CA ASP A 80 -14.03 -7.20 1.60
C ASP A 80 -13.36 -8.58 1.61
N ASN A 81 -12.62 -8.90 0.54
CA ASN A 81 -11.87 -10.15 0.41
C ASN A 81 -10.60 -10.17 1.28
N ASP A 82 -9.93 -9.02 1.45
CA ASP A 82 -8.76 -8.88 2.32
C ASP A 82 -9.05 -7.96 3.52
N ARG A 83 -9.75 -8.54 4.50
CA ARG A 83 -10.10 -7.83 5.74
C ARG A 83 -8.89 -7.38 6.55
N TYR A 84 -7.73 -8.04 6.42
CA TYR A 84 -6.52 -7.66 7.12
C TYR A 84 -5.89 -6.41 6.48
N LEU A 85 -5.82 -6.35 5.14
CA LEU A 85 -5.43 -5.13 4.42
C LEU A 85 -6.33 -3.96 4.80
N PHE A 86 -7.64 -4.18 4.85
CA PHE A 86 -8.56 -3.11 5.23
C PHE A 86 -8.34 -2.63 6.67
N PHE A 87 -8.13 -3.55 7.62
CA PHE A 87 -7.75 -3.20 8.99
C PHE A 87 -6.47 -2.36 9.02
N ARG A 88 -5.44 -2.72 8.27
CA ARG A 88 -4.17 -1.97 8.21
C ARG A 88 -4.34 -0.56 7.65
N LEU A 89 -5.22 -0.36 6.66
CA LEU A 89 -5.59 0.97 6.18
C LEU A 89 -6.32 1.77 7.27
N GLN A 90 -7.28 1.17 7.97
CA GLN A 90 -7.97 1.84 9.08
C GLN A 90 -7.02 2.20 10.22
N GLN A 91 -6.09 1.31 10.57
CA GLN A 91 -5.04 1.57 11.53
C GLN A 91 -4.13 2.73 11.09
N GLN A 92 -3.71 2.77 9.81
CA GLN A 92 -2.94 3.90 9.30
C GLN A 92 -3.72 5.21 9.40
N HIS A 93 -5.03 5.21 9.12
CA HIS A 93 -5.86 6.39 9.31
C HIS A 93 -5.85 6.87 10.77
N LEU A 94 -5.97 5.95 11.72
CA LEU A 94 -5.86 6.25 13.15
C LEU A 94 -4.49 6.89 13.47
N ILE A 95 -3.39 6.36 12.94
CA ILE A 95 -2.05 6.94 13.11
C ILE A 95 -2.01 8.38 12.57
N GLU A 96 -2.63 8.66 11.43
CA GLU A 96 -2.69 10.02 10.88
C GLU A 96 -3.50 10.98 11.76
N LEU A 97 -4.60 10.54 12.37
CA LEU A 97 -5.35 11.34 13.35
C LEU A 97 -4.50 11.64 14.60
N ILE A 98 -3.78 10.65 15.11
CA ILE A 98 -2.88 10.79 16.26
C ILE A 98 -1.75 11.78 15.94
N LYS A 99 -1.10 11.67 14.77
CA LYS A 99 -0.05 12.59 14.31
C LYS A 99 -0.53 14.03 14.18
N ARG A 100 -1.81 14.24 13.84
CA ARG A 100 -2.45 15.56 13.78
C ARG A 100 -2.94 16.07 15.13
N LYS A 101 -2.79 15.27 16.19
CA LYS A 101 -3.28 15.54 17.56
C LYS A 101 -4.80 15.72 17.63
N GLU A 102 -5.51 15.05 16.73
CA GLU A 102 -6.97 14.99 16.71
C GLU A 102 -7.44 13.85 17.63
N LEU A 103 -7.42 14.09 18.94
CA LEU A 103 -7.68 13.07 19.97
C LEU A 103 -9.11 12.52 19.91
N GLU A 104 -10.10 13.41 19.86
CA GLU A 104 -11.51 13.00 19.88
C GLU A 104 -11.87 12.16 18.63
N PRO A 105 -11.52 12.58 17.39
CA PRO A 105 -11.72 11.75 16.21
C PRO A 105 -10.96 10.42 16.27
N ALA A 106 -9.72 10.40 16.79
CA ALA A 106 -8.94 9.18 16.92
C ALA A 106 -9.61 8.17 17.87
N LEU A 107 -10.09 8.62 19.03
CA LEU A 107 -10.77 7.77 20.00
C LEU A 107 -12.12 7.28 19.47
N GLU A 108 -12.90 8.16 18.86
CA GLU A 108 -14.18 7.79 18.24
C GLU A 108 -13.96 6.73 17.15
N PHE A 109 -12.97 6.93 16.28
CA PHE A 109 -12.64 5.98 15.22
C PHE A 109 -12.21 4.63 15.78
N ALA A 110 -11.34 4.60 16.79
CA ALA A 110 -10.89 3.37 17.40
C ALA A 110 -12.05 2.58 18.02
N GLN A 111 -12.94 3.25 18.76
CA GLN A 111 -14.10 2.63 19.42
C GLN A 111 -15.15 2.15 18.43
N ASN A 112 -15.47 2.94 17.41
CA ASN A 112 -16.60 2.64 16.52
C ASN A 112 -16.21 1.79 15.31
N LYS A 113 -14.95 1.79 14.88
CA LYS A 113 -14.52 1.11 13.64
C LYS A 113 -13.53 -0.03 13.87
N LEU A 114 -12.65 0.07 14.87
CA LEU A 114 -11.61 -0.91 15.09
C LEU A 114 -11.98 -1.94 16.16
N SER A 115 -12.83 -1.61 17.12
CA SER A 115 -13.33 -2.57 18.13
C SER A 115 -14.03 -3.77 17.50
N GLU A 116 -14.92 -3.56 16.51
CA GLU A 116 -15.58 -4.66 15.78
C GLU A 116 -14.57 -5.61 15.13
N ARG A 117 -13.45 -5.08 14.62
CA ARG A 117 -12.41 -5.86 13.95
C ARG A 117 -11.55 -6.67 14.91
N VAL A 118 -11.33 -6.16 16.12
CA VAL A 118 -10.66 -6.90 17.20
C VAL A 118 -11.52 -8.07 17.65
N GLU A 119 -12.85 -7.89 17.73
CA GLU A 119 -13.78 -8.97 18.08
C GLU A 119 -13.77 -10.08 17.01
N GLU A 120 -13.73 -9.71 15.72
CA GLU A 120 -13.63 -10.66 14.62
C GLU A 120 -12.26 -11.38 14.56
N ASN A 121 -11.17 -10.68 14.87
CA ASN A 121 -9.82 -11.23 14.84
C ASN A 121 -8.96 -10.70 16.00
N PRO A 122 -8.93 -11.39 17.15
CA PRO A 122 -8.18 -10.96 18.33
C PRO A 122 -6.68 -10.79 18.11
N ASN A 123 -6.11 -11.38 17.04
CA ASN A 123 -4.68 -11.27 16.75
C ASN A 123 -4.25 -9.84 16.38
N VAL A 124 -5.18 -8.96 16.01
CA VAL A 124 -4.87 -7.57 15.68
C VAL A 124 -4.84 -6.64 16.90
N LEU A 125 -5.34 -7.10 18.05
CA LEU A 125 -5.41 -6.31 19.29
C LEU A 125 -4.04 -5.77 19.73
N PRO A 126 -2.95 -6.55 19.75
CA PRO A 126 -1.64 -6.02 20.15
C PRO A 126 -1.13 -4.93 19.20
N GLU A 127 -1.53 -4.97 17.92
CA GLU A 127 -1.19 -3.93 16.93
C GLU A 127 -1.97 -2.63 17.21
N LEU A 128 -3.25 -2.76 17.54
CA LEU A 128 -4.12 -1.64 17.88
C LEU A 128 -3.71 -0.97 19.20
N GLU A 129 -3.40 -1.75 20.24
CA GLU A 129 -2.94 -1.23 21.53
C GLU A 129 -1.66 -0.41 21.38
N LYS A 130 -0.69 -0.91 20.60
CA LYS A 130 0.54 -0.15 20.28
C LYS A 130 0.23 1.16 19.55
N THR A 131 -0.75 1.14 18.66
CA THR A 131 -1.18 2.34 17.93
C THR A 131 -1.80 3.37 18.87
N LEU A 132 -2.69 2.93 19.77
CA LEU A 132 -3.32 3.81 20.76
C LEU A 132 -2.33 4.31 21.81
N ALA A 133 -1.30 3.53 22.15
CA ALA A 133 -0.24 3.96 23.06
C ALA A 133 0.49 5.22 22.53
N LEU A 134 0.48 5.48 21.22
CA LEU A 134 1.02 6.72 20.65
C LEU A 134 0.31 7.98 21.18
N LEU A 135 -0.96 7.88 21.59
CA LEU A 135 -1.70 9.00 22.22
C LEU A 135 -1.06 9.48 23.53
N ALA A 136 -0.29 8.64 24.21
CA ALA A 136 0.38 8.98 25.47
C ALA A 136 1.67 9.80 25.26
N PHE A 137 2.16 9.93 24.03
CA PHE A 137 3.37 10.70 23.72
C PHE A 137 3.02 12.17 23.43
N GLU A 138 3.85 13.10 23.89
CA GLU A 138 3.68 14.55 23.60
C GLU A 138 3.93 14.89 22.11
N LYS A 139 4.76 14.08 21.44
CA LYS A 139 5.15 14.20 20.03
C LYS A 139 5.06 12.83 19.32
N PRO A 140 3.84 12.31 19.11
CA PRO A 140 3.63 11.02 18.45
C PRO A 140 4.19 10.98 17.03
N GLU A 141 4.33 12.13 16.36
CA GLU A 141 4.91 12.25 15.03
C GLU A 141 6.43 11.96 14.96
N MET A 142 7.12 11.93 16.11
CA MET A 142 8.57 11.68 16.22
C MET A 142 8.91 10.30 16.79
N SER A 143 7.90 9.48 17.10
CA SER A 143 8.05 8.21 17.85
C SER A 143 8.19 6.99 16.95
#